data_AF-A0A9E2NH80-F1
#
_entry.id   AF-A0A9E2NH80-F1
#
_cell.length_a   1.000
_cell.length_b   1.000
_cell.length_c   1.000
_cell.angle_alpha   90.00
_cell.angle_beta   90.00
_cell.angle_gamma   90.00
#
_symmetry.space_group_name_H-M   'P 1'
#
loop_
_entity.id
_entity.type
_entity.pdbx_description
1 polymer ?
#
loop_
_entity_poly.entity_id
_entity_poly.type
_entity_poly.pdbx_seq_one_letter_code
_entity_poly.pdbx_strand_id
1 'polypeptide(L)' 'MGCVDPVVDQGTDIARTAALEAGYVESVPRVQVNRFCASGLEACANAAGKIASGEAGLAASK' A
#
# COMPACT_ATOMS: atom_id res chain seq x y z
N MET A 1 -0.25 1.12 -1.55
CA MET A 1 -0.95 2.37 -1.89
C MET A 1 0.08 3.40 -2.27
N GLY A 2 -0.16 4.16 -3.33
CA GLY A 2 0.74 5.23 -3.76
C GLY A 2 0.33 6.58 -3.18
N CYS A 3 1.26 7.34 -2.60
CA CYS A 3 1.02 8.69 -2.08
C CYS A 3 2.25 9.57 -2.33
N VAL A 4 2.05 10.71 -3.02
CA VAL A 4 3.13 11.61 -3.44
C VAL A 4 3.59 12.53 -2.32
N ASP A 5 2.66 13.00 -1.49
CA ASP A 5 2.92 13.94 -0.40
C ASP A 5 2.41 13.36 0.93
N PRO A 6 3.15 12.42 1.53
CA PRO A 6 2.69 11.67 2.71
C PRO A 6 2.93 12.45 4.00
N VAL A 7 2.26 13.59 4.12
CA VAL A 7 2.33 14.48 5.27
C VAL A 7 0.92 14.83 5.74
N VAL A 8 0.81 15.25 7.02
CA VAL A 8 -0.45 15.67 7.63
C VAL A 8 -1.53 14.59 7.45
N ASP A 9 -2.62 14.88 6.73
CA ASP A 9 -3.75 13.98 6.56
C ASP A 9 -3.42 12.71 5.76
N GLN A 10 -2.32 12.73 4.98
CA GLN A 10 -1.80 11.57 4.25
C GLN A 10 -0.53 11.00 4.91
N GLY A 11 -0.17 11.48 6.09
CA GLY A 11 0.98 11.02 6.84
C GLY A 11 0.77 9.66 7.51
N THR A 12 1.82 9.21 8.22
CA THR A 12 1.74 8.04 9.12
C THR A 12 1.25 6.74 8.46
N ASP A 13 1.67 6.49 7.21
CA ASP A 13 1.24 5.37 6.37
C ASP A 13 -0.28 5.33 6.17
N ILE A 14 -0.75 6.15 5.24
CA ILE A 14 -2.17 6.22 4.89
C ILE A 14 -2.73 4.89 4.38
N ALA A 15 -1.87 3.98 3.90
CA ALA A 15 -2.27 2.64 3.50
C ALA A 15 -2.67 1.78 4.70
N ARG A 16 -1.96 1.93 5.83
CA ARG A 16 -2.28 1.24 7.08
C ARG A 16 -3.55 1.80 7.69
N THR A 17 -3.66 3.12 7.80
CA THR A 17 -4.86 3.77 8.33
C THR A 17 -6.11 3.39 7.53
N ALA A 18 -6.06 3.49 6.20
CA ALA A 18 -7.19 3.12 5.34
C ALA A 18 -7.62 1.66 5.47
N ALA A 19 -6.69 0.74 5.75
CA ALA A 19 -7.03 -0.66 5.94
C ALA A 19 -7.69 -0.93 7.29
N LEU A 20 -7.22 -0.29 8.36
CA LEU A 20 -7.84 -0.39 9.68
C LEU A 20 -9.27 0.18 9.66
N GLU A 21 -9.45 1.34 9.05
CA GLU A 21 -10.78 1.95 8.86
C GLU A 21 -11.71 1.07 8.01
N ALA A 22 -11.17 0.33 7.05
CA ALA A 22 -11.92 -0.64 6.24
C ALA A 22 -12.16 -1.99 6.95
N GLY A 23 -11.78 -2.13 8.23
CA GLY A 23 -12.03 -3.32 9.04
C GLY A 23 -11.11 -4.52 8.74
N TYR A 24 -9.97 -4.30 8.10
CA TYR A 24 -8.97 -5.36 7.94
C TYR A 24 -8.31 -5.69 9.28
N VAL A 25 -8.01 -6.98 9.48
CA VAL A 25 -7.29 -7.43 10.68
C VAL A 25 -5.88 -6.82 10.75
N GLU A 26 -5.41 -6.51 11.96
CA GLU A 26 -4.15 -5.80 12.20
C GLU A 26 -2.90 -6.53 11.69
N SER A 27 -3.01 -7.85 11.51
CA SER A 27 -1.94 -8.70 10.97
C SER A 27 -1.78 -8.57 9.45
N VAL A 28 -2.72 -7.94 8.74
CA VAL A 28 -2.61 -7.72 7.29
C VAL A 28 -1.56 -6.63 7.04
N PRO A 29 -0.46 -6.93 6.32
CA PRO A 29 0.57 -5.94 6.04
C PRO A 29 0.04 -4.87 5.08
N ARG A 30 0.35 -3.62 5.37
CA ARG A 30 0.05 -2.46 4.53
C ARG A 30 1.26 -1.56 4.47
N VAL A 31 1.43 -0.91 3.32
CA VAL A 31 2.54 0.01 3.08
C VAL A 31 2.14 1.07 2.06
N GLN A 32 2.57 2.29 2.35
CA GLN A 32 2.54 3.43 1.46
C GLN A 32 3.87 3.57 0.73
N VAL A 33 3.83 3.82 -0.58
CA VAL A 33 5.03 4.06 -1.41
C VAL A 33 4.94 5.41 -2.10
N ASN A 34 6.10 6.05 -2.29
CA ASN A 34 6.24 7.29 -3.02
C ASN A 34 7.29 7.14 -4.13
N ARG A 35 6.84 7.28 -5.37
CA ARG A 35 7.63 7.40 -6.60
C ARG A 35 7.05 8.51 -7.47
N PHE A 36 6.74 9.67 -6.87
CA PHE A 36 6.07 10.80 -7.52
C PHE A 36 4.78 10.35 -8.25
N CYS A 37 4.50 10.89 -9.44
CA CYS A 37 3.33 10.51 -10.25
C CYS A 37 3.23 9.00 -10.52
N ALA A 38 4.33 8.26 -10.44
CA ALA A 38 4.35 6.82 -10.65
C ALA A 38 4.03 5.99 -9.39
N SER A 39 3.77 6.62 -8.23
CA SER A 39 3.52 5.91 -6.96
C SER A 39 2.39 4.88 -7.03
N GLY A 40 1.32 5.18 -7.77
CA GLY A 40 0.21 4.25 -7.96
C GLY A 40 0.62 3.00 -8.74
N LEU A 41 1.37 3.18 -9.84
CA LEU A 41 1.87 2.08 -10.65
C LEU A 41 2.94 1.26 -9.90
N GLU A 42 3.80 1.94 -9.15
CA GLU A 42 4.82 1.31 -8.30
C GLU A 42 4.18 0.42 -7.22
N ALA A 43 3.09 0.87 -6.61
CA ALA A 43 2.33 0.06 -5.66
C ALA A 43 1.76 -1.22 -6.31
N CYS A 44 1.26 -1.12 -7.53
CA CYS A 44 0.80 -2.29 -8.31
C CYS A 44 1.96 -3.22 -8.70
N ALA A 45 3.10 -2.68 -9.12
CA ALA A 45 4.29 -3.47 -9.45
C ALA A 45 4.80 -4.25 -8.24
N ASN A 46 4.86 -3.62 -7.06
CA ASN A 46 5.23 -4.29 -5.82
C ASN A 46 4.22 -5.36 -5.39
N ALA A 47 2.91 -5.11 -5.57
CA ALA A 47 1.88 -6.11 -5.31
C ALA A 47 2.03 -7.34 -6.22
N ALA A 48 2.23 -7.12 -7.52
CA ALA A 48 2.46 -8.18 -8.49
C ALA A 48 3.76 -8.96 -8.19
N GLY A 49 4.85 -8.26 -7.84
CA GLY A 49 6.12 -8.88 -7.47
C GLY A 49 5.99 -9.82 -6.26
N LYS A 50 5.28 -9.40 -5.21
CA LYS A 50 5.03 -10.23 -4.01
C LYS A 50 4.16 -11.45 -4.29
N ILE A 51 3.20 -11.33 -5.20
CA ILE A 51 2.41 -12.48 -5.64
C ILE A 51 3.29 -13.44 -6.44
N ALA A 52 4.09 -12.91 -7.38
CA ALA A 52 4.97 -13.71 -8.23
C ALA A 52 6.09 -14.43 -7.44
N SER A 53 6.61 -13.83 -6.36
CA SER A 53 7.61 -14.44 -5.49
C SER A 53 7.03 -15.47 -4.51
N GLY A 54 5.69 -15.59 -4.43
CA GLY A 54 5.01 -16.45 -3.46
C GLY A 54 4.96 -15.88 -2.04
N GLU A 55 5.41 -14.64 -1.82
CA GLU A 55 5.34 -13.95 -0.52
C GLU A 55 3.91 -13.59 -0.12
N ALA A 56 3.01 -13.43 -1.09
CA ALA A 56 1.60 -13.12 -0.85
C ALA A 56 0.68 -13.92 -1.77
N GLY A 57 -0.37 -14.53 -1.22
CA GLY A 57 -1.45 -15.13 -2.02
C GLY A 57 -2.44 -14.12 -2.60
N LEU A 58 -2.53 -12.93 -2.00
CA LEU A 58 -3.36 -11.82 -2.45
C LEU A 58 -2.73 -10.50 -2.00
N ALA A 59 -2.64 -9.54 -2.91
CA ALA A 59 -2.23 -8.18 -2.62
C ALA A 59 -3.14 -7.19 -3.36
N ALA A 60 -3.56 -6.13 -2.67
CA ALA A 60 -4.40 -5.09 -3.24
C ALA A 60 -3.71 -3.73 -3.13
N SER A 61 -3.68 -3.01 -4.24
CA SER A 61 -3.27 -1.61 -4.29
C SER A 61 -4.52 -0.74 -4.41
N LYS A 62 -4.61 0.26 -3.55
CA LYS A 62 -5.63 1.32 -3.59
C LYS A 62 -4.90 2.66 -3.72
#